data_AF-A0A9Q1H4X5-F1
#
_entry.id   AF-A0A9Q1H4X5-F1
#
_cell.length_a   1.000
_cell.length_b   1.000
_cell.length_c   1.000
_cell.angle_alpha   90.00
_cell.angle_beta   90.00
_cell.angle_gamma   90.00
#
_symmetry.space_group_name_H-M   'P 1'
#
loop_
_entity.id
_entity.type
_entity.pdbx_description
1 polymer ?
#
loop_
_entity_poly.entity_id
_entity_poly.type
_entity_poly.pdbx_seq_one_letter_code
_entity_poly.pdbx_strand_id
1 'polypeptide(L)'
;MGGGSIETKLARFLFHYRNTPHTTTGQSPSKLLMGRIVRTHMDLLIPKVGAGVRYKQAKQKEQHDTHARDRVFKVNDSVLVQDMINGKWLPGIVSKQTGPVSFIVELEDQRTWKRHQDHLRHRSGPADSQETVEEMWERHTSKQ
;
A
#
# COMPACT_ATOMS: atom_id res chain seq x y z
N MET A 1 -29.68 12.71 28.78
CA MET A 1 -29.43 14.02 28.14
C MET A 1 -29.56 13.90 26.62
N GLY A 2 -30.79 13.77 26.10
CA GLY A 2 -31.02 13.39 24.69
C GLY A 2 -32.09 14.21 23.98
N GLY A 3 -32.27 15.49 24.33
CA GLY A 3 -33.15 16.41 23.62
C GLY A 3 -32.41 17.13 22.48
N GLY A 4 -33.07 17.26 21.33
CA GLY A 4 -32.58 18.00 20.17
C GLY A 4 -33.02 17.40 18.84
N SER A 5 -33.09 18.25 17.82
CA SER A 5 -33.36 17.86 16.43
C SER A 5 -32.27 16.91 15.89
N ILE A 6 -32.54 16.25 14.75
CA ILE A 6 -31.59 15.33 14.12
C ILE A 6 -30.27 16.03 13.79
N GLU A 7 -30.34 17.29 13.36
CA GLU A 7 -29.17 18.14 13.06
C GLU A 7 -28.31 18.36 14.30
N THR A 8 -28.95 18.57 15.45
CA THR A 8 -28.25 18.77 16.72
C THR A 8 -27.52 17.49 17.14
N LYS A 9 -28.15 16.33 16.93
CA LYS A 9 -27.53 15.02 17.22
C LYS A 9 -26.36 14.75 16.28
N LEU A 10 -26.53 15.03 14.99
CA LEU A 10 -25.48 14.89 14.00
C LEU A 10 -24.31 15.81 14.33
N ALA A 11 -24.55 17.09 14.62
CA ALA A 11 -23.51 18.04 15.00
C ALA A 11 -22.73 17.59 16.24
N ARG A 12 -23.42 17.08 17.28
CA ARG A 12 -22.77 16.51 18.47
C ARG A 12 -21.92 15.30 18.10
N PHE A 13 -22.44 14.33 17.35
CA PHE A 13 -21.67 13.16 16.93
C PHE A 13 -20.42 13.56 16.14
N LEU A 14 -20.62 14.41 15.15
CA LEU A 14 -19.59 14.96 14.28
C LEU A 14 -18.50 15.72 15.03
N PHE A 15 -18.87 16.46 16.07
CA PHE A 15 -17.92 17.15 16.95
C PHE A 15 -17.05 16.14 17.72
N HIS A 16 -17.65 15.12 18.33
CA HIS A 16 -16.90 14.10 19.08
C HIS A 16 -15.99 13.30 18.14
N TYR A 17 -16.52 12.83 17.01
CA TYR A 17 -15.75 12.06 16.02
C TYR A 17 -14.50 12.81 15.53
N ARG A 18 -14.61 14.12 15.28
CA ARG A 18 -13.47 14.95 14.84
C ARG A 18 -12.45 15.23 15.94
N ASN A 19 -12.84 15.11 17.22
CA ASN A 19 -11.96 15.35 18.36
C ASN A 19 -11.37 14.07 18.95
N THR A 20 -11.96 12.90 18.68
CA THR A 20 -11.40 11.62 19.08
C THR A 20 -10.15 11.28 18.27
N PRO A 21 -9.01 10.93 18.90
CA PRO A 21 -7.84 10.46 18.19
C PRO A 21 -8.12 9.18 17.38
N HIS A 22 -7.70 9.15 16.12
CA HIS A 22 -7.85 7.96 15.29
C HIS A 22 -6.80 6.89 15.66
N THR A 23 -7.15 5.60 15.60
CA THR A 23 -6.30 4.49 16.04
C THR A 23 -5.00 4.37 15.23
N THR A 24 -5.06 4.62 13.93
CA THR A 24 -3.89 4.54 13.04
C THR A 24 -2.95 5.74 13.16
N THR A 25 -3.47 6.95 13.37
CA THR A 25 -2.66 8.18 13.34
C THR A 25 -2.34 8.71 14.74
N GLY A 26 -3.05 8.25 15.77
CA GLY A 26 -2.95 8.74 17.14
C GLY A 26 -3.31 10.22 17.30
N GLN A 27 -3.86 10.85 16.26
CA GLN A 27 -4.22 12.27 16.23
C GLN A 27 -5.67 12.42 15.81
N SER A 28 -6.34 13.44 16.33
CA SER A 28 -7.73 13.72 15.96
C SER A 28 -7.81 14.42 14.60
N PRO A 29 -8.85 14.17 13.79
CA PRO A 29 -9.04 14.86 12.52
C PRO A 29 -8.99 16.38 12.63
N SER A 30 -9.58 16.96 13.68
CA SER A 30 -9.53 18.41 13.91
C SER A 30 -8.12 18.92 14.16
N LYS A 31 -7.26 18.12 14.80
CA LYS A 31 -5.85 18.48 15.04
C LYS A 31 -5.04 18.45 13.74
N LEU A 32 -5.27 17.45 12.89
CA LEU A 32 -4.63 17.37 11.58
C LEU A 32 -5.05 18.53 10.67
N LEU A 33 -6.32 18.94 10.74
CA LEU A 33 -6.86 20.04 9.94
C LEU A 33 -6.44 21.43 10.45
N MET A 34 -6.57 21.68 11.75
CA MET A 34 -6.41 23.02 12.35
C MET A 34 -5.04 23.23 13.02
N GLY A 35 -4.18 22.21 13.05
CA GLY A 35 -2.88 22.26 13.73
C GLY A 35 -2.94 22.33 15.26
N ARG A 36 -4.14 22.40 15.86
CA ARG A 36 -4.36 22.51 17.30
C ARG A 36 -5.44 21.55 17.80
N ILE A 37 -5.33 21.15 19.06
CA ILE A 37 -6.35 20.32 19.72
C ILE A 37 -7.47 21.24 20.22
N VAL A 38 -8.70 20.97 19.80
CA VAL A 38 -9.89 21.63 20.35
C VAL A 38 -10.14 21.03 21.73
N ARG A 39 -10.15 21.86 22.77
CA ARG A 39 -10.37 21.40 24.14
C ARG A 39 -11.83 21.02 24.34
N THR A 40 -12.03 19.83 24.90
CA THR A 40 -13.33 19.32 25.33
C THR A 40 -13.40 19.30 26.85
N HIS A 41 -14.60 19.13 27.42
CA HIS A 41 -14.77 19.00 28.87
C HIS A 41 -14.01 17.78 29.43
N MET A 42 -13.86 16.71 28.63
CA MET A 42 -13.08 15.53 29.04
C MET A 42 -11.58 15.83 29.16
N ASP A 43 -11.03 16.74 28.35
CA ASP A 43 -9.62 17.14 28.45
C ASP A 43 -9.30 17.91 29.75
N LEU A 44 -10.32 18.45 30.42
CA LEU A 44 -10.17 19.10 31.73
C LEU A 44 -10.08 18.07 32.87
N LEU A 45 -10.57 16.85 32.64
CA LEU A 45 -10.59 15.77 33.64
C LEU A 45 -9.35 14.87 33.55
N ILE A 46 -8.62 14.90 32.44
CA ILE A 46 -7.46 14.03 32.21
C ILE A 46 -6.17 14.79 32.60
N PRO A 47 -5.46 14.40 33.68
CA PRO A 47 -4.12 14.93 33.94
C PRO A 47 -3.20 14.60 32.76
N LYS A 48 -2.34 15.53 32.34
CA LYS A 48 -1.59 15.48 31.07
C LYS A 48 -0.70 14.23 30.92
N VAL A 49 -1.24 13.11 30.42
CA VAL A 49 -0.50 11.85 30.17
C VAL A 49 0.25 11.87 28.82
N GLY A 50 0.94 12.97 28.52
CA GLY A 50 1.61 13.17 27.23
C GLY A 50 2.69 12.13 26.91
N ALA A 51 3.25 11.47 27.92
CA ALA A 51 4.27 10.44 27.78
C ALA A 51 3.73 9.12 27.19
N GLY A 52 2.52 8.70 27.58
CA GLY A 52 1.94 7.42 27.15
C GLY A 52 1.56 7.39 25.66
N VAL A 53 1.15 8.53 25.10
CA VAL A 53 0.81 8.66 23.68
C VAL A 53 2.06 8.59 22.81
N ARG A 54 3.15 9.27 23.19
CA ARG A 54 4.43 9.24 22.47
C ARG A 54 5.01 7.82 22.43
N TYR A 55 4.92 7.10 23.55
CA TYR A 55 5.35 5.69 23.62
C TYR A 55 4.54 4.78 22.67
N LYS A 56 3.21 4.92 22.66
CA LYS A 56 2.35 4.15 21.74
C LYS A 56 2.60 4.49 20.27
N GLN A 57 2.87 5.75 19.94
CA GLN A 57 3.21 6.19 18.58
C GLN A 57 4.56 5.62 18.12
N ALA A 58 5.58 5.66 18.98
CA ALA A 58 6.89 5.09 18.67
C ALA A 58 6.79 3.58 18.41
N LYS A 59 6.06 2.86 19.26
CA LYS A 59 5.85 1.41 19.13
C LYS A 59 5.09 1.04 17.86
N GLN A 60 4.12 1.85 17.42
CA GLN A 60 3.38 1.60 16.17
C GLN A 60 4.26 1.77 14.93
N LYS A 61 5.15 2.76 14.91
CA LYS A 61 6.13 2.94 13.83
C LYS A 61 7.08 1.74 13.76
N GLU A 62 7.64 1.34 14.90
CA GLU A 62 8.54 0.19 15.00
C GLU A 62 7.88 -1.12 14.50
N GLN A 63 6.62 -1.36 14.87
CA GLN A 63 5.88 -2.54 14.41
C GLN A 63 5.53 -2.49 12.91
N HIS A 64 5.25 -1.30 12.36
CA HIS A 64 4.99 -1.12 10.94
C HIS A 64 6.25 -1.39 10.11
N ASP A 65 7.40 -0.90 10.56
CA ASP A 65 8.68 -1.07 9.87
C ASP A 65 9.18 -2.54 9.95
N THR A 66 8.84 -3.27 11.03
CA THR A 66 9.25 -4.68 11.22
C THR A 66 8.43 -5.67 10.38
N HIS A 67 7.18 -5.35 10.05
CA HIS A 67 6.30 -6.25 9.28
C HIS A 67 6.22 -5.94 7.78
N ALA A 68 6.90 -4.90 7.32
CA ALA A 68 7.06 -4.63 5.89
C ALA A 68 7.98 -5.69 5.28
N ARG A 69 7.42 -6.78 4.78
CA ARG A 69 8.15 -7.70 3.89
C ARG A 69 8.62 -6.91 2.68
N ASP A 70 9.91 -6.89 2.42
CA ASP A 70 10.52 -6.30 1.22
C ASP A 70 10.00 -7.01 -0.04
N ARG A 71 8.89 -6.50 -0.60
CA ARG A 71 8.41 -6.86 -1.94
C ARG A 71 8.95 -5.85 -2.93
N VAL A 72 10.27 -5.92 -3.15
CA VAL A 72 10.95 -5.04 -4.09
C VAL A 72 10.84 -5.66 -5.48
N PHE A 73 10.18 -4.95 -6.39
CA PHE A 73 10.13 -5.28 -7.82
C PHE A 73 11.13 -4.39 -8.57
N LYS A 74 11.89 -4.98 -9.50
CA LYS A 74 12.78 -4.24 -10.40
C LYS A 74 12.13 -4.04 -11.76
N VAL A 75 12.61 -3.02 -12.48
CA VAL A 75 12.26 -2.85 -13.89
C VAL A 75 12.76 -4.07 -14.66
N ASN A 76 11.94 -4.58 -15.58
CA ASN A 76 12.09 -5.83 -16.32
C ASN A 76 11.83 -7.13 -15.53
N ASP A 77 11.34 -7.06 -14.29
CA ASP A 77 10.89 -8.27 -13.60
C ASP A 77 9.58 -8.79 -14.20
N SER A 78 9.53 -10.11 -14.42
CA SER A 78 8.31 -10.85 -14.76
C SER A 78 7.39 -10.96 -13.54
N VAL A 79 6.23 -10.32 -13.62
CA VAL A 79 5.25 -10.24 -12.54
C VAL A 79 3.86 -10.68 -13.00
N LEU A 80 3.05 -11.14 -12.05
CA LEU A 80 1.63 -11.31 -12.22
C LEU A 80 0.91 -10.08 -11.67
N VAL A 81 0.01 -9.51 -12.45
CA VAL A 81 -0.78 -8.32 -12.13
C VAL A 81 -2.23 -8.71 -11.90
N GLN A 82 -2.84 -8.22 -10.81
CA GLN A 82 -4.25 -8.48 -10.55
C GLN A 82 -5.16 -7.60 -11.44
N ASP A 83 -6.07 -8.25 -12.17
CA ASP A 83 -7.22 -7.62 -12.80
C ASP A 83 -8.27 -7.33 -11.72
N MET A 84 -8.61 -6.04 -11.55
CA MET A 84 -9.59 -5.59 -10.54
C MET A 84 -11.03 -5.90 -10.94
N ILE A 85 -11.32 -6.10 -12.23
CA ILE A 85 -12.68 -6.35 -12.72
C ILE A 85 -12.97 -7.84 -12.64
N ASN A 86 -12.06 -8.67 -13.17
CA ASN A 86 -12.28 -10.11 -13.27
C ASN A 86 -11.62 -10.91 -12.15
N GLY A 87 -10.81 -10.27 -11.28
CA GLY A 87 -10.11 -10.92 -10.17
C GLY A 87 -8.96 -11.86 -10.58
N LYS A 88 -8.68 -11.98 -11.89
CA LYS A 88 -7.66 -12.86 -12.46
C LYS A 88 -6.26 -12.24 -12.35
N TRP A 89 -5.24 -13.08 -12.26
CA TRP A 89 -3.83 -12.66 -12.30
C TRP A 89 -3.33 -12.79 -13.74
N LEU A 90 -2.84 -11.71 -14.32
CA LEU A 90 -2.36 -11.64 -15.70
C LEU A 90 -0.83 -11.48 -15.72
N PRO A 91 -0.10 -12.19 -16.58
CA PRO A 91 1.34 -12.01 -16.73
C PRO A 91 1.67 -10.63 -17.34
N GLY A 92 2.79 -10.06 -16.90
CA GLY A 92 3.34 -8.83 -17.46
C GLY A 92 4.75 -8.55 -16.96
N ILE A 93 5.37 -7.52 -17.53
CA ILE A 93 6.73 -7.10 -17.22
C ILE A 93 6.70 -5.69 -16.63
N VAL A 94 7.42 -5.48 -15.52
CA VAL A 94 7.51 -4.15 -14.89
C VAL A 94 8.28 -3.21 -15.81
N SER A 95 7.59 -2.22 -16.40
CA SER A 95 8.21 -1.23 -17.29
C SER A 95 8.85 -0.08 -16.52
N LYS A 96 8.19 0.44 -15.47
CA LYS A 96 8.71 1.58 -14.71
C LYS A 96 8.18 1.63 -13.28
N GLN A 97 9.01 2.05 -12.34
CA GLN A 97 8.59 2.43 -10.98
C GLN A 97 8.19 3.92 -10.96
N THR A 98 6.94 4.21 -10.57
CA THR A 98 6.40 5.59 -10.49
C THR A 98 6.47 6.16 -9.07
N GLY A 99 6.56 5.32 -8.05
CA GLY A 99 6.70 5.71 -6.65
C GLY A 99 7.22 4.56 -5.78
N PRO A 100 7.40 4.75 -4.46
CA PRO A 100 8.03 3.75 -3.60
C PRO A 100 7.38 2.36 -3.69
N VAL A 101 6.06 2.32 -3.89
CA VAL A 101 5.22 1.11 -3.92
C VAL A 101 4.32 1.04 -5.16
N SER A 102 4.56 1.87 -6.17
CA SER A 102 3.71 1.98 -7.37
C SER A 102 4.51 1.74 -8.65
N PHE A 103 4.04 0.80 -9.47
CA PHE A 103 4.70 0.35 -10.70
C PHE A 103 3.76 0.43 -11.91
N ILE A 104 4.35 0.59 -13.08
CA ILE A 104 3.71 0.44 -14.39
C ILE A 104 4.15 -0.91 -14.94
N VAL A 105 3.19 -1.75 -15.28
CA VAL A 105 3.42 -3.09 -15.84
C VAL A 105 2.82 -3.16 -17.23
N GLU A 106 3.60 -3.69 -18.16
CA GLU A 106 3.18 -3.98 -19.53
C GLU A 106 2.72 -5.44 -19.62
N LEU A 107 1.46 -5.64 -20.03
CA LEU A 107 0.88 -6.97 -20.23
C LEU A 107 1.29 -7.53 -21.60
N GLU A 108 1.13 -8.84 -21.79
CA GLU A 108 1.37 -9.51 -23.09
C GLU A 108 0.53 -8.90 -24.23
N ASP A 109 -0.67 -8.38 -23.92
CA ASP A 109 -1.56 -7.70 -24.88
C ASP A 109 -1.14 -6.24 -25.20
N GLN A 110 0.10 -5.83 -24.91
CA GLN A 110 0.64 -4.46 -25.07
C GLN A 110 -0.08 -3.36 -24.27
N ARG A 111 -0.95 -3.72 -23.33
CA ARG A 111 -1.63 -2.75 -22.45
C ARG A 111 -0.75 -2.45 -21.24
N THR A 112 -0.65 -1.18 -20.87
CA THR A 112 0.11 -0.75 -19.68
C THR A 112 -0.81 -0.43 -18.51
N TRP A 113 -0.57 -1.04 -17.35
CA TRP A 113 -1.35 -0.83 -16.13
C TRP A 113 -0.51 -0.25 -15.00
N LYS A 114 -1.03 0.76 -14.30
CA LYS A 114 -0.44 1.30 -13.07
C LYS A 114 -1.02 0.59 -11.84
N ARG A 115 -0.16 -0.04 -11.02
CA ARG A 115 -0.58 -0.85 -9.87
C ARG A 115 0.33 -0.69 -8.64
N HIS A 116 -0.25 -0.93 -7.47
CA HIS A 116 0.46 -0.98 -6.18
C HIS A 116 1.16 -2.33 -6.03
N GLN A 117 2.26 -2.39 -5.26
CA GLN A 117 3.01 -3.62 -5.00
C GLN A 117 2.15 -4.79 -4.48
N ASP A 118 1.05 -4.51 -3.78
CA ASP A 118 0.14 -5.53 -3.26
C ASP A 118 -0.67 -6.23 -4.36
N HIS A 119 -0.80 -5.59 -5.52
CA HIS A 119 -1.47 -6.13 -6.70
C HIS A 119 -0.47 -6.74 -7.70
N LEU A 120 0.77 -6.94 -7.25
CA LEU A 120 1.84 -7.60 -8.00
C LEU A 120 2.30 -8.84 -7.25
N ARG A 121 2.65 -9.88 -7.99
CA ARG A 121 3.31 -11.08 -7.48
C ARG A 121 4.48 -11.42 -8.37
N HIS A 122 5.59 -11.89 -7.80
CA HIS A 122 6.66 -12.45 -8.62
C HIS A 122 6.14 -13.68 -9.37
N ARG A 123 6.48 -13.78 -10.65
CA ARG A 123 6.27 -15.00 -11.43
C ARG A 123 7.44 -15.94 -11.15
N SER A 124 7.23 -16.96 -10.32
CA SER A 124 8.20 -18.05 -10.14
C SER A 124 8.02 -19.08 -11.27
N GLY A 125 8.78 -18.94 -12.36
CA GLY A 125 8.79 -19.88 -13.51
C GLY A 125 9.88 -19.48 -14.50
N PRO A 126 10.50 -20.44 -15.21
CA PRO A 126 11.88 -20.31 -15.71
C PRO A 126 12.01 -19.17 -16.72
N ALA A 127 13.13 -18.46 -16.60
CA ALA A 127 13.63 -17.60 -17.66
C ALA A 127 13.62 -18.40 -18.96
N ASP A 128 12.91 -17.90 -19.95
CA ASP A 128 12.86 -18.45 -21.29
C ASP A 128 14.25 -18.27 -21.91
N SER A 129 15.11 -19.27 -21.70
CA SER A 129 16.38 -19.41 -22.39
C SER A 129 16.06 -19.74 -23.84
N GLN A 130 15.92 -18.71 -24.67
CA GLN A 130 16.03 -18.87 -26.12
C GLN A 130 17.51 -19.13 -26.46
N GLU A 131 17.99 -20.34 -26.16
CA GLU A 131 19.14 -20.89 -26.87
C GLU A 131 18.66 -21.30 -28.27
N THR A 132 19.26 -20.65 -29.24
CA THR A 132 18.96 -20.72 -30.67
C THR A 132 19.22 -22.14 -31.17
N VAL A 133 18.15 -22.88 -31.49
CA VAL A 133 18.24 -24.26 -32.01
C VAL A 133 18.88 -24.32 -33.42
N GLU A 134 19.19 -23.18 -34.04
CA GLU A 134 19.84 -23.11 -35.35
C GLU A 134 21.35 -23.40 -35.31
N GLU A 135 22.06 -23.20 -34.20
CA GLU A 135 23.49 -23.54 -34.11
C GLU A 135 23.76 -25.05 -33.89
N MET A 136 22.73 -25.85 -33.61
CA MET A 136 22.87 -27.27 -33.30
C MET A 136 22.79 -28.18 -34.55
N TRP A 137 22.21 -27.69 -35.65
CA TRP A 137 22.07 -28.45 -36.90
C TRP A 137 23.29 -28.37 -37.83
N GLU A 138 24.16 -27.35 -37.68
CA GLU A 138 25.35 -27.22 -38.53
C GLU A 138 26.55 -28.09 -38.09
N ARG A 139 26.56 -28.61 -36.85
CA ARG A 139 27.69 -29.43 -36.36
C ARG A 139 27.63 -30.91 -36.78
N HIS A 140 26.50 -31.38 -37.31
CA HIS A 140 26.29 -32.80 -37.62
C HIS A 140 26.50 -33.20 -39.08
N THR A 141 26.77 -32.25 -39.99
CA THR A 141 26.95 -32.54 -41.43
C THR A 141 28.38 -32.34 -41.94
N SER A 142 29.36 -32.08 -41.08
CA SER A 142 30.76 -31.93 -41.51
C SER A 142 31.74 -32.71 -40.63
N LYS A 143 31.88 -34.00 -40.94
CA LYS A 143 33.18 -34.67 -41.02
C LYS A 143 33.02 -36.02 -41.71
N GLN A 144 33.59 -36.09 -42.91
CA GLN A 144 34.06 -37.32 -43.54
C GLN A 144 35.15 -37.97 -42.71
#